data_AF-A0A1H3TF61-F1
#
_entry.id   AF-A0A1H3TF61-F1
#
_cell.length_a   1.000
_cell.length_b   1.000
_cell.length_c   1.000
_cell.angle_alpha   90.00
_cell.angle_beta   90.00
_cell.angle_gamma   90.00
#
_symmetry.space_group_name_H-M   'P 1'
#
loop_
_entity.id
_entity.type
_entity.pdbx_description
1 polymer ?
#
loop_
_entity_poly.entity_id
_entity_poly.type
_entity_poly.pdbx_seq_one_letter_code
_entity_poly.pdbx_strand_id
1 'polypeptide(L)'
;MTVVPLADAGPTCGGKAHGLAVLMRAGLPVPDGFVVVDPADDPAEIAAHLGRLRGPAVAVRSSGLAEDSAAASFAGQLETVLGARSPAEVLTAIRRCAASAGSDRVRGYRSRLGLDDEDAVSVIVQELVAADRAGVLFTRDPRTGADAVVINASWGLGESVVSGAVAPDEAVVTAPADTVRVVVGAKQTRLDLTADGLARTPVPPTDRTRPCLTPDEVHRLVALGRRCAELAGRPQDVEWAIDGDRIWLLQSRPITTLGGPVGRALASPLVTGAPGGSGRATGPARLVRSVDDFARVQPGDVLVCRTTDPAWTPLFRLAAAVVTESGGVLSHAAIVAREFGLPAVVGADQAMAKLTDGTPITVDGFAGTITEGSH
;
A
#
# COMPACT_ATOMS: atom_id res chain seq x y z
N MET A 1 -14.75 -4.60 -28.20
CA MET A 1 -14.49 -3.99 -26.89
C MET A 1 -15.83 -3.81 -26.20
N THR A 2 -15.91 -4.05 -24.90
CA THR A 2 -17.11 -3.70 -24.10
C THR A 2 -16.71 -2.64 -23.09
N VAL A 3 -17.30 -1.44 -23.22
CA VAL A 3 -17.08 -0.33 -22.28
C VAL A 3 -18.33 -0.09 -21.45
N VAL A 4 -18.18 -0.04 -20.13
CA VAL A 4 -19.26 0.16 -19.17
C VAL A 4 -18.97 1.41 -18.35
N PRO A 5 -19.91 2.35 -18.17
CA PRO A 5 -19.74 3.45 -17.22
C PRO A 5 -19.41 2.92 -15.81
N LEU A 6 -18.50 3.59 -15.08
CA LEU A 6 -18.04 3.08 -13.79
C LEU A 6 -19.20 2.92 -12.78
N ALA A 7 -20.17 3.83 -12.80
CA ALA A 7 -21.36 3.76 -11.95
C ALA A 7 -22.24 2.50 -12.21
N ASP A 8 -22.13 1.93 -13.40
CA ASP A 8 -22.90 0.77 -13.86
C ASP A 8 -22.10 -0.53 -13.76
N ALA A 9 -20.85 -0.49 -13.27
CA ALA A 9 -19.99 -1.66 -13.22
C ALA A 9 -20.55 -2.74 -12.27
N GLY A 10 -20.77 -3.93 -12.84
CA GLY A 10 -21.23 -5.12 -12.14
C GLY A 10 -20.07 -6.02 -11.65
N PRO A 11 -20.37 -7.15 -10.99
CA PRO A 11 -19.34 -8.07 -10.48
C PRO A 11 -18.39 -8.62 -11.55
N THR A 12 -18.85 -8.73 -12.80
CA THR A 12 -18.06 -9.21 -13.94
C THR A 12 -17.01 -8.21 -14.42
N CYS A 13 -17.07 -6.95 -13.97
CA CYS A 13 -16.09 -5.90 -14.25
C CYS A 13 -14.87 -5.95 -13.29
N GLY A 14 -14.81 -6.95 -12.41
CA GLY A 14 -13.79 -7.09 -11.37
C GLY A 14 -14.12 -6.41 -10.06
N GLY A 15 -13.40 -6.79 -9.00
CA GLY A 15 -13.67 -6.39 -7.62
C GLY A 15 -13.59 -4.87 -7.41
N LYS A 16 -12.54 -4.24 -7.93
CA LYS A 16 -12.29 -2.80 -7.79
C LYS A 16 -13.39 -1.98 -8.45
N ALA A 17 -13.70 -2.31 -9.71
CA ALA A 17 -14.72 -1.61 -10.48
C ALA A 17 -16.08 -1.72 -9.81
N HIS A 18 -16.45 -2.93 -9.39
CA HIS A 18 -17.72 -3.17 -8.70
C HIS A 18 -17.80 -2.40 -7.37
N GLY A 19 -16.73 -2.41 -6.58
CA GLY A 19 -16.64 -1.67 -5.32
C GLY A 19 -16.84 -0.17 -5.52
N LEU A 20 -16.16 0.43 -6.49
CA LEU A 20 -16.34 1.85 -6.85
C LEU A 20 -17.78 2.17 -7.28
N ALA A 21 -18.39 1.30 -8.09
CA ALA A 21 -19.77 1.46 -8.52
C ALA A 21 -20.77 1.44 -7.35
N VAL A 22 -20.54 0.56 -6.36
CA VAL A 22 -21.34 0.52 -5.12
C VAL A 22 -21.24 1.84 -4.36
N LEU A 23 -20.04 2.39 -4.20
CA LEU A 23 -19.84 3.68 -3.53
C LEU A 23 -20.54 4.82 -4.30
N MET A 24 -20.41 4.85 -5.63
CA MET A 24 -21.09 5.85 -6.48
C MET A 24 -22.62 5.80 -6.32
N ARG A 25 -23.21 4.60 -6.36
CA ARG A 25 -24.67 4.42 -6.18
C ARG A 25 -25.14 4.82 -4.77
N ALA A 26 -24.27 4.73 -3.77
CA ALA A 26 -24.54 5.21 -2.41
C ALA A 26 -24.32 6.74 -2.24
N GLY A 27 -24.05 7.47 -3.33
CA GLY A 27 -23.82 8.91 -3.33
C GLY A 27 -22.51 9.34 -2.69
N LEU A 28 -21.53 8.44 -2.58
CA LEU A 28 -20.19 8.78 -2.10
C LEU A 28 -19.35 9.44 -3.21
N PRO A 29 -18.41 10.34 -2.86
CA PRO A 29 -17.68 11.12 -3.84
C PRO A 29 -16.58 10.28 -4.49
N VAL A 30 -16.89 9.60 -5.58
CA VAL A 30 -15.94 8.83 -6.39
C VAL A 30 -15.72 9.56 -7.72
N PRO A 31 -14.48 9.71 -8.21
CA PRO A 31 -14.22 10.30 -9.53
C PRO A 31 -14.85 9.46 -10.64
N ASP A 32 -15.35 10.12 -11.68
CA ASP A 32 -16.05 9.46 -12.77
C ASP A 32 -15.09 8.64 -13.64
N GLY A 33 -15.64 7.72 -14.43
CA GLY A 33 -14.84 6.83 -15.25
C GLY A 33 -15.64 5.78 -15.99
N PHE A 34 -14.93 4.83 -16.57
CA PHE A 34 -15.49 3.67 -17.25
C PHE A 34 -14.58 2.46 -17.10
N VAL A 35 -15.13 1.29 -17.40
CA VAL A 35 -14.44 0.00 -17.34
C VAL A 35 -14.42 -0.61 -18.74
N VAL A 36 -13.26 -1.11 -19.12
CA VAL A 36 -13.04 -1.87 -20.35
C VAL A 36 -12.95 -3.34 -19.96
N VAL A 37 -14.00 -4.11 -20.25
CA VAL A 37 -14.12 -5.52 -19.82
C VAL A 37 -13.32 -6.45 -20.71
N ASP A 38 -13.26 -6.13 -22.01
CA ASP A 38 -12.49 -6.85 -23.02
C ASP A 38 -11.72 -5.81 -23.86
N PRO A 39 -10.43 -5.60 -23.56
CA PRO A 39 -9.63 -4.55 -24.17
C PRO A 39 -9.34 -4.89 -25.64
N ALA A 40 -10.22 -4.41 -26.54
CA ALA A 40 -9.94 -4.36 -27.97
C ALA A 40 -9.32 -3.01 -28.35
N ASP A 41 -8.70 -2.95 -29.53
CA ASP A 41 -7.99 -1.76 -29.99
C ASP A 41 -8.92 -0.81 -30.76
N ASP A 42 -9.78 -0.08 -30.05
CA ASP A 42 -10.68 0.92 -30.64
C ASP A 42 -10.44 2.34 -30.05
N PRO A 43 -9.59 3.17 -30.70
CA PRO A 43 -9.33 4.53 -30.25
C PRO A 43 -10.55 5.46 -30.31
N ALA A 44 -11.51 5.22 -31.21
CA ALA A 44 -12.68 6.08 -31.38
C ALA A 44 -13.66 5.87 -30.23
N GLU A 45 -13.88 4.62 -29.83
CA GLU A 45 -14.69 4.29 -28.65
C GLU A 45 -14.06 4.86 -27.37
N ILE A 46 -12.74 4.69 -27.17
CA ILE A 46 -12.04 5.31 -26.02
C ILE A 46 -12.17 6.83 -26.04
N ALA A 47 -11.98 7.48 -27.19
CA ALA A 47 -12.14 8.94 -27.31
C ALA A 47 -13.55 9.41 -26.96
N ALA A 48 -14.58 8.67 -27.38
CA ALA A 48 -15.97 9.00 -27.07
C ALA A 48 -16.27 8.93 -25.56
N HIS A 49 -15.68 7.97 -24.85
CA HIS A 49 -15.83 7.85 -23.40
C HIS A 49 -14.97 8.87 -22.64
N LEU A 50 -13.74 9.13 -23.08
CA LEU A 50 -12.89 10.19 -22.50
C LEU A 50 -13.52 11.56 -22.63
N GLY A 51 -14.19 11.86 -23.75
CA GLY A 51 -14.87 13.14 -23.97
C GLY A 51 -16.03 13.43 -23.02
N ARG A 52 -16.48 12.44 -22.23
CA ARG A 52 -17.51 12.62 -21.18
C ARG A 52 -16.90 12.97 -19.81
N LEU A 53 -15.60 12.73 -19.64
CA LEU A 53 -14.87 13.07 -18.43
C LEU A 53 -14.51 14.55 -18.44
N ARG A 54 -14.36 15.13 -17.25
CA ARG A 54 -14.09 16.55 -17.01
C ARG A 54 -12.60 16.83 -16.80
N GLY A 55 -11.86 15.83 -16.33
CA GLY A 55 -10.44 15.96 -15.99
C GLY A 55 -9.52 15.94 -17.22
N PRO A 56 -8.32 16.56 -17.14
CA PRO A 56 -7.36 16.58 -18.24
C PRO A 56 -6.55 15.29 -18.37
N ALA A 57 -6.69 14.38 -17.40
CA ALA A 57 -5.96 13.12 -17.34
C ALA A 57 -6.75 12.05 -16.60
N VAL A 58 -6.39 10.79 -16.83
CA VAL A 58 -6.99 9.62 -16.21
C VAL A 58 -5.94 8.74 -15.53
N ALA A 59 -6.40 7.99 -14.53
CA ALA A 59 -5.73 6.84 -13.96
C ALA A 59 -6.28 5.58 -14.62
N VAL A 60 -5.39 4.69 -15.05
CA VAL A 60 -5.73 3.40 -15.67
C VAL A 60 -5.23 2.28 -14.76
N ARG A 61 -6.12 1.37 -14.37
CA ARG A 61 -5.88 0.37 -13.31
C ARG A 61 -6.51 -0.97 -13.70
N SER A 62 -5.86 -2.08 -13.39
CA SER A 62 -6.49 -3.41 -13.47
C SER A 62 -7.65 -3.55 -12.47
N SER A 63 -8.59 -4.43 -12.81
CA SER A 63 -9.72 -4.84 -11.98
C SER A 63 -10.02 -6.32 -12.24
N GLY A 64 -9.27 -7.20 -11.60
CA GLY A 64 -9.46 -8.66 -11.67
C GLY A 64 -10.63 -9.14 -10.83
N LEU A 65 -11.16 -10.33 -11.13
CA LEU A 65 -12.30 -10.90 -10.40
C LEU A 65 -11.94 -11.25 -8.95
N ALA A 66 -10.70 -11.70 -8.71
CA ALA A 66 -10.19 -12.08 -7.39
C ALA A 66 -9.38 -10.96 -6.67
N GLU A 67 -9.20 -9.80 -7.33
CA GLU A 67 -8.22 -8.76 -6.91
C GLU A 67 -8.52 -8.14 -5.53
N ASP A 68 -9.79 -8.13 -5.11
CA ASP A 68 -10.27 -7.62 -3.81
C ASP A 68 -11.07 -8.64 -2.99
N SER A 69 -10.79 -9.93 -3.19
CA SER A 69 -11.38 -10.98 -2.35
C SER A 69 -10.86 -10.89 -0.91
N ALA A 70 -11.60 -11.42 0.05
CA ALA A 70 -11.12 -11.52 1.44
C ALA A 70 -9.83 -12.36 1.57
N ALA A 71 -9.51 -13.18 0.57
CA ALA A 71 -8.37 -14.08 0.54
C ALA A 71 -7.13 -13.49 -0.17
N ALA A 72 -7.27 -12.41 -0.94
CA ALA A 72 -6.19 -11.87 -1.77
C ALA A 72 -6.36 -10.37 -2.03
N SER A 73 -5.34 -9.54 -1.74
CA SER A 73 -5.38 -8.09 -1.99
C SER A 73 -4.50 -7.62 -3.15
N PHE A 74 -3.76 -8.53 -3.81
CA PHE A 74 -2.84 -8.30 -4.95
C PHE A 74 -2.01 -7.00 -4.85
N ALA A 75 -1.75 -6.50 -3.63
CA ALA A 75 -1.23 -5.17 -3.41
C ALA A 75 0.18 -5.04 -4.04
N GLY A 76 0.35 -4.01 -4.88
CA GLY A 76 1.60 -3.75 -5.60
C GLY A 76 2.01 -4.83 -6.61
N GLN A 77 1.12 -5.77 -6.95
CA GLN A 77 1.38 -6.81 -7.96
C GLN A 77 0.91 -6.40 -9.36
N LEU A 78 -0.10 -5.53 -9.44
CA LEU A 78 -0.72 -5.12 -10.69
C LEU A 78 -0.39 -3.67 -11.03
N GLU A 79 -0.37 -3.39 -12.33
CA GLU A 79 0.17 -2.16 -12.86
C GLU A 79 -0.87 -1.04 -12.86
N THR A 80 -0.47 0.14 -12.40
CA THR A 80 -1.27 1.37 -12.47
C THR A 80 -0.52 2.38 -13.33
N VAL A 81 -1.23 2.99 -14.28
CA VAL A 81 -0.71 4.08 -15.09
C VAL A 81 -1.46 5.35 -14.71
N LEU A 82 -0.74 6.37 -14.26
CA LEU A 82 -1.29 7.66 -13.89
C LEU A 82 -0.95 8.71 -14.95
N GLY A 83 -1.89 9.60 -15.23
CA GLY A 83 -1.63 10.82 -15.98
C GLY A 83 -1.79 10.69 -17.50
N ALA A 84 -2.41 9.62 -18.00
CA ALA A 84 -2.71 9.47 -19.42
C ALA A 84 -3.79 10.49 -19.84
N ARG A 85 -3.64 11.11 -21.01
CA ARG A 85 -4.49 12.24 -21.45
C ARG A 85 -5.13 12.03 -22.80
N SER A 86 -4.37 11.45 -23.73
CA SER A 86 -4.86 11.21 -25.09
C SER A 86 -5.47 9.81 -25.23
N PRO A 87 -6.40 9.60 -26.18
CA PRO A 87 -6.94 8.26 -26.46
C PRO A 87 -5.84 7.22 -26.74
N ALA A 88 -4.75 7.61 -27.41
CA ALA A 88 -3.62 6.73 -27.70
C ALA A 88 -2.82 6.35 -26.44
N GLU A 89 -2.58 7.30 -25.54
CA GLU A 89 -1.95 7.03 -24.24
C GLU A 89 -2.82 6.13 -23.37
N VAL A 90 -4.13 6.38 -23.35
CA VAL A 90 -5.09 5.58 -22.58
C VAL A 90 -5.17 4.15 -23.11
N LEU A 91 -5.22 3.94 -24.43
CA LEU A 91 -5.15 2.61 -25.03
C LEU A 91 -3.84 1.88 -24.67
N THR A 92 -2.71 2.58 -24.75
CA THR A 92 -1.41 2.02 -24.36
C THR A 92 -1.42 1.59 -22.89
N ALA A 93 -1.97 2.42 -22.02
CA ALA A 93 -2.13 2.13 -20.60
C ALA A 93 -3.08 0.95 -20.36
N ILE A 94 -4.21 0.86 -21.08
CA ILE A 94 -5.15 -0.25 -21.01
C ILE A 94 -4.46 -1.57 -21.36
N ARG A 95 -3.73 -1.62 -22.48
CA ARG A 95 -2.99 -2.82 -22.89
C ARG A 95 -1.96 -3.24 -21.86
N ARG A 96 -1.25 -2.28 -21.28
CA ARG A 96 -0.25 -2.51 -20.23
C ARG A 96 -0.90 -3.09 -18.96
N CYS A 97 -1.96 -2.47 -18.46
CA CYS A 97 -2.68 -2.94 -17.28
C CYS A 97 -3.31 -4.34 -17.52
N ALA A 98 -3.93 -4.57 -18.68
CA ALA A 98 -4.51 -5.86 -19.03
C ALA A 98 -3.44 -6.97 -19.11
N ALA A 99 -2.28 -6.69 -19.73
CA ALA A 99 -1.18 -7.64 -19.83
C ALA A 99 -0.52 -7.94 -18.47
N SER A 100 -0.60 -7.03 -17.50
CA SER A 100 0.03 -7.21 -16.18
C SER A 100 -0.52 -8.43 -15.41
N ALA A 101 -1.77 -8.82 -15.67
CA ALA A 101 -2.40 -10.01 -15.12
C ALA A 101 -1.69 -11.31 -15.55
N GLY A 102 -1.17 -11.33 -16.77
CA GLY A 102 -0.39 -12.43 -17.34
C GLY A 102 1.11 -12.30 -17.09
N SER A 103 1.55 -11.55 -16.07
CA SER A 103 2.97 -11.52 -15.69
C SER A 103 3.33 -12.75 -14.84
N ASP A 104 4.59 -13.21 -14.91
CA ASP A 104 5.07 -14.35 -14.10
C ASP A 104 4.90 -14.12 -12.60
N ARG A 105 4.98 -12.86 -12.17
CA ARG A 105 4.75 -12.42 -10.80
C ARG A 105 3.30 -12.64 -10.36
N VAL A 106 2.33 -12.26 -11.19
CA VAL A 106 0.90 -12.44 -10.90
C VAL A 106 0.50 -13.91 -10.98
N ARG A 107 0.94 -14.65 -12.01
CA ARG A 107 0.74 -16.11 -12.10
C ARG A 107 1.30 -16.86 -10.89
N GLY A 108 2.54 -16.54 -10.49
CA GLY A 108 3.17 -17.14 -9.31
C GLY A 108 2.41 -16.83 -8.01
N TYR A 109 1.83 -15.64 -7.88
CA TYR A 109 1.00 -15.28 -6.73
C TYR A 109 -0.36 -16.01 -6.73
N ARG A 110 -1.04 -16.11 -7.87
CA ARG A 110 -2.31 -16.86 -8.02
C ARG A 110 -2.14 -18.35 -7.73
N SER A 111 -1.09 -18.96 -8.27
CA SER A 111 -0.74 -20.36 -8.01
C SER A 111 -0.55 -20.65 -6.52
N ARG A 112 0.13 -19.74 -5.78
CA ARG A 112 0.31 -19.88 -4.32
C ARG A 112 -0.99 -19.79 -3.52
N LEU A 113 -2.01 -19.12 -4.06
CA LEU A 113 -3.32 -18.97 -3.44
C LEU A 113 -4.33 -20.03 -3.94
N GLY A 114 -3.93 -20.92 -4.84
CA GLY A 114 -4.82 -21.91 -5.45
C GLY A 114 -5.92 -21.29 -6.32
N LEU A 115 -5.67 -20.13 -6.90
CA LEU A 115 -6.60 -19.44 -7.80
C LEU A 115 -6.31 -19.83 -9.26
N ASP A 116 -7.36 -20.08 -10.04
CA ASP A 116 -7.26 -20.35 -11.48
C ASP A 116 -6.64 -19.15 -12.22
N ASP A 117 -5.99 -19.37 -13.36
CA ASP A 117 -5.50 -18.28 -14.20
C ASP A 117 -6.67 -17.50 -14.83
N GLU A 118 -6.52 -16.17 -14.92
CA GLU A 118 -7.45 -15.30 -15.66
C GLU A 118 -6.76 -14.87 -16.96
N ASP A 119 -7.34 -15.23 -18.11
CA ASP A 119 -6.78 -14.92 -19.43
C ASP A 119 -6.82 -13.42 -19.77
N ALA A 120 -7.77 -12.68 -19.21
CA ALA A 120 -7.91 -11.23 -19.38
C ALA A 120 -8.54 -10.59 -18.14
N VAL A 121 -8.05 -9.40 -17.78
CA VAL A 121 -8.52 -8.62 -16.64
C VAL A 121 -9.17 -7.33 -17.15
N SER A 122 -10.33 -6.98 -16.57
CA SER A 122 -11.00 -5.71 -16.85
C SER A 122 -10.11 -4.54 -16.43
N VAL A 123 -10.18 -3.43 -17.15
CA VAL A 123 -9.38 -2.25 -16.87
C VAL A 123 -10.28 -1.06 -16.57
N ILE A 124 -10.05 -0.43 -15.42
CA ILE A 124 -10.71 0.81 -15.02
C ILE A 124 -9.94 1.98 -15.63
N VAL A 125 -10.66 2.90 -16.26
CA VAL A 125 -10.19 4.21 -16.66
C VAL A 125 -10.99 5.25 -15.88
N GLN A 126 -10.34 5.94 -14.96
CA GLN A 126 -10.97 6.86 -14.00
C GLN A 126 -10.32 8.24 -14.07
N GLU A 127 -11.10 9.30 -13.89
CA GLU A 127 -10.57 10.66 -13.75
C GLU A 127 -9.45 10.73 -12.71
N LEU A 128 -8.31 11.31 -13.10
CA LEU A 128 -7.22 11.54 -12.18
C LEU A 128 -7.49 12.83 -11.39
N VAL A 129 -7.73 12.70 -10.10
CA VAL A 129 -7.86 13.83 -9.18
C VAL A 129 -6.48 14.51 -9.05
N ALA A 130 -6.41 15.81 -9.36
CA ALA A 130 -5.21 16.62 -9.17
C ALA A 130 -5.03 16.96 -7.67
N ALA A 131 -4.70 15.94 -6.88
CA ALA A 131 -4.78 16.01 -5.42
C ALA A 131 -3.72 16.94 -4.79
N ASP A 132 -4.16 17.80 -3.88
CA ASP A 132 -3.28 18.54 -2.97
C ASP A 132 -2.69 17.62 -1.91
N ARG A 133 -3.51 16.69 -1.40
CA ARG A 133 -3.13 15.62 -0.49
C ARG A 133 -3.87 14.34 -0.81
N ALA A 134 -3.24 13.22 -0.54
CA ALA A 134 -3.85 11.92 -0.73
C ALA A 134 -3.25 10.90 0.23
N GLY A 135 -3.87 9.74 0.30
CA GLY A 135 -3.39 8.68 1.16
C GLY A 135 -4.35 7.52 1.27
N VAL A 136 -4.20 6.81 2.39
CA VAL A 136 -4.91 5.57 2.67
C VAL A 136 -5.56 5.66 4.05
N LEU A 137 -6.77 5.14 4.19
CA LEU A 137 -7.52 5.05 5.43
C LEU A 137 -7.91 3.60 5.69
N PHE A 138 -7.59 3.11 6.88
CA PHE A 138 -8.06 1.83 7.37
C PHE A 138 -9.13 2.06 8.43
N THR A 139 -10.31 1.46 8.25
CA THR A 139 -11.44 1.66 9.17
C THR A 139 -11.30 0.88 10.48
N ARG A 140 -10.26 0.05 10.60
CA ARG A 140 -9.75 -0.58 11.82
C ARG A 140 -8.24 -0.59 11.76
N ASP A 141 -7.55 -0.69 12.89
CA ASP A 141 -6.09 -0.74 12.87
C ASP A 141 -5.63 -2.02 12.13
N PRO A 142 -4.96 -1.91 10.97
CA PRO A 142 -4.62 -3.07 10.15
C PRO A 142 -3.49 -3.90 10.77
N ARG A 143 -2.81 -3.37 11.79
CA ARG A 143 -1.70 -4.02 12.50
C ARG A 143 -2.19 -4.83 13.69
N THR A 144 -3.16 -4.29 14.42
CA THR A 144 -3.59 -4.81 15.73
C THR A 144 -5.02 -5.37 15.72
N GLY A 145 -5.82 -4.97 14.73
CA GLY A 145 -7.26 -5.22 14.70
C GLY A 145 -8.07 -4.37 15.68
N ALA A 146 -7.46 -3.43 16.40
CA ALA A 146 -8.16 -2.54 17.31
C ALA A 146 -9.27 -1.73 16.60
N ASP A 147 -10.28 -1.35 17.37
CA ASP A 147 -11.35 -0.45 16.91
C ASP A 147 -10.85 1.00 16.87
N ALA A 148 -10.00 1.28 15.89
CA ALA A 148 -9.38 2.57 15.65
C ALA A 148 -9.23 2.80 14.15
N VAL A 149 -9.53 4.01 13.68
CA VAL A 149 -9.30 4.39 12.29
C VAL A 149 -7.85 4.87 12.15
N VAL A 150 -7.13 4.35 11.16
CA VAL A 150 -5.74 4.75 10.88
C VAL A 150 -5.69 5.41 9.52
N ILE A 151 -5.18 6.64 9.45
CA ILE A 151 -5.07 7.43 8.23
C ILE A 151 -3.60 7.73 7.97
N ASN A 152 -3.11 7.30 6.81
CA ASN A 152 -1.81 7.72 6.29
C ASN A 152 -2.01 8.79 5.24
N ALA A 153 -1.31 9.92 5.35
CA ALA A 153 -1.50 11.07 4.47
C ALA A 153 -0.18 11.71 4.03
N SER A 154 -0.12 12.15 2.78
CA SER A 154 1.00 12.95 2.26
C SER A 154 0.51 13.99 1.26
N TRP A 155 1.39 14.92 0.91
CA TRP A 155 1.19 15.93 -0.13
C TRP A 155 1.22 15.32 -1.54
N GLY A 156 0.39 15.84 -2.44
CA GLY A 156 0.25 15.41 -3.83
C GLY A 156 -0.58 14.12 -3.99
N LEU A 157 -0.37 13.44 -5.12
CA LEU A 157 -1.01 12.18 -5.49
C LEU A 157 -0.62 11.02 -4.55
N GLY A 158 -1.59 10.13 -4.32
CA GLY A 158 -1.50 9.04 -3.33
C GLY A 158 -0.47 7.95 -3.65
N GLU A 159 0.02 7.89 -4.89
CA GLU A 159 1.01 6.92 -5.36
C GLU A 159 2.25 6.87 -4.44
N SER A 160 2.69 8.02 -3.92
CA SER A 160 3.87 8.07 -3.05
C SER A 160 3.64 7.39 -1.69
N VAL A 161 2.39 7.37 -1.20
CA VAL A 161 2.00 6.69 0.04
C VAL A 161 1.86 5.19 -0.21
N VAL A 162 1.13 4.81 -1.28
CA VAL A 162 0.85 3.41 -1.61
C VAL A 162 2.13 2.64 -1.97
N SER A 163 3.06 3.27 -2.70
CA SER A 163 4.37 2.70 -3.04
C SER A 163 5.37 2.70 -1.87
N GLY A 164 5.09 3.39 -0.76
CA GLY A 164 6.03 3.58 0.34
C GLY A 164 7.22 4.50 0.00
N ALA A 165 7.14 5.29 -1.08
CA ALA A 165 8.19 6.21 -1.50
C ALA A 165 8.41 7.38 -0.53
N VAL A 166 7.45 7.64 0.37
CA VAL A 166 7.55 8.67 1.41
C VAL A 166 7.11 8.12 2.76
N ALA A 167 7.64 8.69 3.84
CA ALA A 167 7.09 8.52 5.18
C ALA A 167 5.91 9.51 5.36
N PRO A 168 4.65 9.03 5.36
CA PRO A 168 3.47 9.87 5.48
C PRO A 168 3.22 10.31 6.92
N ASP A 169 2.32 11.27 7.11
CA ASP A 169 1.71 11.49 8.43
C ASP A 169 0.81 10.31 8.79
N GLU A 170 0.79 9.93 10.05
CA GLU A 170 -0.14 8.93 10.60
C GLU A 170 -1.09 9.63 11.58
N ALA A 171 -2.39 9.62 11.28
CA ALA A 171 -3.44 9.99 12.22
C ALA A 171 -4.17 8.73 12.69
N VAL A 172 -4.25 8.54 14.00
CA VAL A 172 -5.02 7.46 14.63
C VAL A 172 -6.19 8.07 15.38
N VAL A 173 -7.40 7.60 15.07
CA VAL A 173 -8.65 8.06 15.66
C VAL A 173 -9.30 6.91 16.42
N THR A 174 -9.41 7.06 17.74
CA THR A 174 -9.95 6.04 18.64
C THR A 174 -11.34 6.42 19.15
N ALA A 175 -12.27 5.47 19.07
CA ALA A 175 -13.57 5.58 19.71
C ALA A 175 -13.47 5.54 21.25
N PRO A 176 -14.46 6.08 22.00
CA PRO A 176 -15.69 6.73 21.53
C PRO A 176 -15.59 8.26 21.39
N ALA A 177 -14.50 8.89 21.83
CA ALA A 177 -14.35 10.34 21.81
C ALA A 177 -13.80 10.89 20.48
N ASP A 178 -13.55 10.03 19.49
CA ASP A 178 -12.84 10.33 18.24
C ASP A 178 -11.55 11.13 18.48
N THR A 179 -10.82 10.75 19.53
CA THR A 179 -9.55 11.39 19.88
C THR A 179 -8.54 11.16 18.76
N VAL A 180 -7.99 12.24 18.21
CA VAL A 180 -7.01 12.20 17.13
C VAL A 180 -5.59 12.28 17.70
N ARG A 181 -4.78 11.26 17.46
CA ARG A 181 -3.32 11.29 17.67
C ARG A 181 -2.63 11.37 16.32
N VAL A 182 -1.78 12.38 16.12
CA VAL A 182 -1.02 12.57 14.88
C VAL A 182 0.48 12.37 15.12
N VAL A 183 1.11 11.59 14.25
CA VAL A 183 2.57 11.51 14.09
C VAL A 183 2.91 12.12 12.74
N VAL A 184 3.78 13.14 12.75
CA VAL A 184 4.18 13.84 11.53
C VAL A 184 5.31 13.07 10.83
N GLY A 185 5.07 12.67 9.58
CA GLY A 185 6.03 12.03 8.72
C GLY A 185 6.93 13.01 7.98
N ALA A 186 8.05 12.51 7.44
CA ALA A 186 9.06 13.35 6.77
C ALA A 186 8.57 14.01 5.48
N LYS A 187 7.63 13.36 4.75
CA LYS A 187 6.97 13.88 3.53
C LYS A 187 7.93 14.62 2.58
N GLN A 188 9.07 14.02 2.27
CA GLN A 188 10.18 14.73 1.61
C GLN A 188 9.87 15.16 0.17
N THR A 189 9.06 14.37 -0.53
CA THR A 189 8.66 14.62 -1.92
C THR A 189 7.15 14.53 -2.08
N ARG A 190 6.63 15.21 -3.09
CA ARG A 190 5.25 15.12 -3.56
C ARG A 190 5.24 14.79 -5.05
N LEU A 191 4.17 14.15 -5.51
CA LEU A 191 3.94 13.86 -6.91
C LEU A 191 2.69 14.63 -7.34
N ASP A 192 2.80 15.47 -8.35
CA ASP A 192 1.69 16.33 -8.79
C ASP A 192 1.42 16.14 -10.29
N LEU A 193 0.15 16.31 -10.68
CA LEU A 193 -0.25 16.43 -12.08
C LEU A 193 0.00 17.87 -12.54
N THR A 194 0.93 18.07 -13.46
CA THR A 194 1.28 19.38 -14.04
C THR A 194 0.76 19.50 -15.48
N ALA A 195 1.00 20.62 -16.16
CA ALA A 195 0.69 20.74 -17.59
C ALA A 195 1.51 19.80 -18.48
N ASP A 196 2.67 19.30 -18.03
CA ASP A 196 3.59 18.49 -18.84
C ASP A 196 3.58 16.99 -18.48
N GLY A 197 2.78 16.60 -17.48
CA GLY A 197 2.67 15.22 -17.04
C GLY A 197 2.71 15.12 -15.52
N LEU A 198 3.29 14.04 -15.01
CA LEU A 198 3.52 13.89 -13.57
C LEU A 198 4.89 14.43 -13.20
N ALA A 199 4.95 15.29 -12.20
CA ALA A 199 6.20 15.84 -11.70
C ALA A 199 6.40 15.47 -10.23
N ARG A 200 7.55 14.88 -9.91
CA ARG A 200 7.97 14.69 -8.52
C ARG A 200 8.80 15.88 -8.09
N THR A 201 8.37 16.57 -7.05
CA THR A 201 9.05 17.76 -6.52
C THR A 201 9.31 17.62 -5.02
N PRO A 202 10.33 18.31 -4.48
CA PRO A 202 10.52 18.37 -3.03
C PRO A 202 9.37 19.14 -2.37
N VAL A 203 8.86 18.64 -1.25
CA VAL A 203 7.89 19.39 -0.42
C VAL A 203 8.62 20.56 0.25
N PRO A 204 8.03 21.77 0.37
CA PRO A 204 8.63 22.89 1.08
C PRO A 204 8.99 22.51 2.53
N PRO A 205 10.14 22.95 3.08
CA PRO A 205 10.56 22.58 4.44
C PRO A 205 9.52 22.87 5.52
N THR A 206 8.76 23.96 5.39
CA THR A 206 7.66 24.34 6.29
C THR A 206 6.49 23.36 6.29
N ASP A 207 6.24 22.69 5.17
CA ASP A 207 5.16 21.71 5.02
C ASP A 207 5.57 20.29 5.44
N ARG A 208 6.88 20.02 5.56
CA ARG A 208 7.38 18.71 6.00
C ARG A 208 7.17 18.47 7.49
N THR A 209 7.29 19.52 8.30
CA THR A 209 7.27 19.44 9.77
C THR A 209 5.90 19.68 10.38
N ARG A 210 4.87 19.90 9.55
CA ARG A 210 3.48 20.01 9.99
C ARG A 210 2.61 18.85 9.47
N PRO A 211 1.48 18.55 10.12
CA PRO A 211 0.47 17.66 9.56
C PRO A 211 -0.06 18.21 8.22
N CYS A 212 -0.23 17.34 7.22
CA CYS A 212 -0.83 17.69 5.93
C CYS A 212 -2.36 17.64 5.93
N LEU A 213 -2.96 17.13 7.00
CA LEU A 213 -4.41 17.16 7.23
C LEU A 213 -4.74 18.04 8.43
N THR A 214 -5.81 18.80 8.30
CA THR A 214 -6.45 19.48 9.42
C THR A 214 -7.30 18.50 10.25
N PRO A 215 -7.59 18.82 11.52
CA PRO A 215 -8.47 17.98 12.34
C PRO A 215 -9.86 17.75 11.74
N ASP A 216 -10.42 18.76 11.09
CA ASP A 216 -11.73 18.70 10.44
C ASP A 216 -11.72 17.73 9.24
N GLU A 217 -10.65 17.76 8.43
CA GLU A 217 -10.47 16.82 7.33
C GLU A 217 -10.28 15.39 7.81
N VAL A 218 -9.57 15.18 8.92
CA VAL A 218 -9.47 13.86 9.57
C VAL A 218 -10.85 13.33 9.93
N HIS A 219 -11.71 14.15 10.57
CA HIS A 219 -13.07 13.71 10.92
C HIS A 219 -13.94 13.43 9.70
N ARG A 220 -13.85 14.25 8.64
CA ARG A 220 -14.57 13.99 7.38
C ARG A 220 -14.12 12.68 6.72
N LEU A 221 -12.82 12.40 6.71
CA LEU A 221 -12.27 11.14 6.22
C LEU A 221 -12.75 9.94 7.05
N VAL A 222 -12.74 10.05 8.39
CA VAL A 222 -13.29 9.03 9.29
C VAL A 222 -14.76 8.75 8.99
N ALA A 223 -15.58 9.79 8.81
CA ALA A 223 -16.99 9.64 8.47
C ALA A 223 -17.20 8.91 7.14
N LEU A 224 -16.44 9.27 6.10
CA LEU A 224 -16.49 8.59 4.81
C LEU A 224 -16.02 7.13 4.90
N GLY A 225 -14.91 6.87 5.61
CA GLY A 225 -14.38 5.53 5.83
C GLY A 225 -15.39 4.62 6.56
N ARG A 226 -16.04 5.14 7.61
CA ARG A 226 -17.11 4.42 8.33
C ARG A 226 -18.28 4.07 7.40
N ARG A 227 -18.70 5.01 6.53
CA ARG A 227 -19.74 4.73 5.50
C ARG A 227 -19.30 3.65 4.52
N CYS A 228 -18.04 3.63 4.08
CA CYS A 228 -17.52 2.55 3.24
C CYS A 228 -17.60 1.19 3.94
N ALA A 229 -17.20 1.11 5.22
CA ALA A 229 -17.26 -0.12 5.99
C ALA A 229 -18.69 -0.60 6.25
N GLU A 230 -19.62 0.32 6.50
CA GLU A 230 -21.05 0.02 6.64
C GLU A 230 -21.62 -0.59 5.35
N LEU A 231 -21.39 0.05 4.20
CA LEU A 231 -21.83 -0.44 2.90
C LEU A 231 -21.24 -1.82 2.55
N ALA A 232 -19.98 -2.05 2.91
CA ALA A 232 -19.30 -3.32 2.66
C ALA A 232 -19.58 -4.41 3.72
N GLY A 233 -20.24 -4.05 4.83
CA GLY A 233 -20.50 -4.92 5.99
C GLY A 233 -19.24 -5.43 6.70
N ARG A 234 -18.08 -4.81 6.47
CA ARG A 234 -16.77 -5.26 6.98
C ARG A 234 -15.72 -4.14 6.96
N PRO A 235 -14.63 -4.24 7.74
CA PRO A 235 -13.55 -3.25 7.74
C PRO A 235 -12.92 -3.03 6.36
N GLN A 236 -12.63 -1.78 6.02
CA GLN A 236 -12.14 -1.35 4.71
C GLN A 236 -10.77 -0.68 4.78
N ASP A 237 -9.97 -0.94 3.74
CA ASP A 237 -8.80 -0.20 3.29
C ASP A 237 -9.26 0.71 2.12
N VAL A 238 -9.18 2.02 2.32
CA VAL A 238 -9.76 3.04 1.45
C VAL A 238 -8.67 3.98 0.96
N GLU A 239 -8.49 4.07 -0.35
CA GLU A 239 -7.65 5.11 -0.96
C GLU A 239 -8.46 6.38 -1.19
N TRP A 240 -7.88 7.52 -0.86
CA TRP A 240 -8.55 8.81 -0.93
C TRP A 240 -7.62 9.91 -1.45
N ALA A 241 -8.24 10.96 -2.01
CA ALA A 241 -7.57 12.19 -2.42
C ALA A 241 -8.38 13.41 -1.99
N ILE A 242 -7.69 14.53 -1.82
CA ILE A 242 -8.27 15.83 -1.51
C ILE A 242 -7.77 16.84 -2.53
N ASP A 243 -8.71 17.50 -3.19
CA ASP A 243 -8.53 18.60 -4.14
C ASP A 243 -9.31 19.80 -3.60
N GLY A 244 -8.59 20.83 -3.12
CA GLY A 244 -9.16 21.90 -2.31
C GLY A 244 -9.84 21.36 -1.05
N ASP A 245 -11.15 21.62 -0.91
CA ASP A 245 -11.97 21.14 0.21
C ASP A 245 -12.66 19.79 -0.06
N ARG A 246 -12.59 19.29 -1.30
CA ARG A 246 -13.33 18.10 -1.72
C ARG A 246 -12.53 16.84 -1.50
N ILE A 247 -13.11 15.91 -0.73
CA ILE A 247 -12.59 14.55 -0.58
C ILE A 247 -13.16 13.66 -1.68
N TRP A 248 -12.30 12.87 -2.29
CA TRP A 248 -12.61 11.84 -3.27
C TRP A 248 -12.16 10.47 -2.78
N LEU A 249 -13.00 9.45 -2.98
CA LEU A 249 -12.68 8.04 -2.73
C LEU A 249 -12.21 7.41 -4.03
N LEU A 250 -10.98 6.91 -4.03
CA LEU A 250 -10.31 6.38 -5.21
C LEU A 250 -10.37 4.86 -5.29
N GLN A 251 -10.58 4.19 -4.14
CA GLN A 251 -10.74 2.74 -4.01
C GLN A 251 -11.30 2.42 -2.62
N SER A 252 -12.02 1.31 -2.48
CA SER A 252 -12.32 0.68 -1.19
C SER A 252 -12.27 -0.83 -1.33
N ARG A 253 -11.57 -1.50 -0.42
CA ARG A 253 -11.46 -2.96 -0.39
C ARG A 253 -11.40 -3.50 1.03
N PRO A 254 -11.67 -4.80 1.27
CA PRO A 254 -11.55 -5.40 2.60
C PRO A 254 -10.13 -5.31 3.17
N ILE A 255 -10.00 -5.08 4.49
CA ILE A 255 -8.72 -5.23 5.17
C ILE A 255 -8.40 -6.72 5.33
N THR A 256 -7.48 -7.25 4.53
CA THR A 256 -7.13 -8.69 4.53
C THR A 256 -6.21 -9.11 5.67
N THR A 257 -5.55 -8.16 6.35
CA THR A 257 -4.68 -8.47 7.51
C THR A 257 -5.45 -8.86 8.78
N LEU A 258 -6.77 -8.62 8.83
CA LEU A 258 -7.61 -8.89 10.00
C LEU A 258 -8.06 -10.36 10.12
N GLY A 259 -7.75 -11.20 9.13
CA GLY A 259 -8.22 -12.59 9.02
C GLY A 259 -7.15 -13.68 9.25
N GLY A 260 -5.92 -13.32 9.64
CA GLY A 260 -5.00 -14.29 10.23
C GLY A 260 -5.54 -14.79 11.58
N PRO A 261 -5.07 -15.93 12.13
CA PRO A 261 -5.48 -16.37 13.46
C PRO A 261 -5.43 -15.19 14.42
N VAL A 262 -6.53 -14.96 15.16
CA VAL A 262 -6.59 -13.98 16.25
C VAL A 262 -5.59 -14.44 17.32
N GLY A 263 -4.33 -14.12 17.11
CA GLY A 263 -3.21 -14.55 17.93
C GLY A 263 -2.81 -13.45 18.89
N ARG A 264 -3.58 -13.32 19.98
CA ARG A 264 -3.34 -12.48 21.17
C ARG A 264 -3.24 -10.97 20.90
N ALA A 265 -3.67 -10.20 21.90
CA ALA A 265 -3.23 -8.81 22.05
C ALA A 265 -1.74 -8.75 21.73
N LEU A 266 -1.32 -7.84 20.83
CA LEU A 266 0.09 -7.64 20.52
C LEU A 266 0.82 -7.56 21.85
N ALA A 267 1.63 -8.58 22.14
CA ALA A 267 2.61 -8.47 23.20
C ALA A 267 3.39 -7.20 22.90
N SER A 268 3.65 -6.39 23.94
CA SER A 268 4.51 -5.23 23.82
C SER A 268 5.76 -5.63 23.02
N PRO A 269 6.15 -4.87 21.98
CA PRO A 269 7.23 -5.27 21.11
C PRO A 269 8.48 -5.58 21.96
N LEU A 270 9.11 -6.73 21.69
CA LEU A 270 10.34 -7.14 22.36
C LEU A 270 11.41 -6.06 22.16
N VAL A 271 11.44 -5.49 20.95
CA VAL A 271 12.36 -4.43 20.54
C VAL A 271 11.68 -3.54 19.49
N THR A 272 12.01 -2.25 19.50
CA THR A 272 11.61 -1.27 18.49
C THR A 272 12.84 -0.60 17.91
N GLY A 273 12.77 -0.22 16.63
CA GLY A 273 13.81 0.53 15.91
C GLY A 273 13.20 1.32 14.76
N ALA A 274 14.04 1.84 13.87
CA ALA A 274 13.63 2.55 12.69
C ALA A 274 13.23 1.59 11.54
N PRO A 275 12.16 1.90 10.78
CA PRO A 275 11.79 1.20 9.54
C PRO A 275 12.92 1.18 8.51
N GLY A 276 13.61 0.05 8.39
CA GLY A 276 14.75 -0.15 7.49
C GLY A 276 14.37 -0.74 6.12
N GLY A 277 13.20 -1.36 6.00
CA GLY A 277 12.71 -2.02 4.78
C GLY A 277 11.21 -2.29 4.87
N SER A 278 10.55 -2.65 3.76
CA SER A 278 9.10 -2.89 3.72
C SER A 278 8.75 -4.36 3.96
N GLY A 279 7.55 -4.63 4.47
CA GLY A 279 7.02 -5.98 4.63
C GLY A 279 7.05 -6.50 6.06
N ARG A 280 6.57 -7.73 6.23
CA ARG A 280 6.61 -8.49 7.49
C ARG A 280 7.11 -9.90 7.21
N ALA A 281 7.97 -10.42 8.07
CA ALA A 281 8.39 -11.81 7.99
C ALA A 281 8.64 -12.39 9.39
N THR A 282 8.40 -13.69 9.50
CA THR A 282 8.63 -14.47 10.71
C THR A 282 9.67 -15.53 10.41
N GLY A 283 10.63 -15.69 11.31
CA GLY A 283 11.64 -16.73 11.21
C GLY A 283 12.42 -16.84 12.53
N PRO A 284 13.21 -17.90 12.70
CA PRO A 284 14.08 -18.04 13.86
C PRO A 284 15.10 -16.89 13.89
N ALA A 285 15.21 -16.21 15.02
CA ALA A 285 16.20 -15.17 15.24
C ALA A 285 17.60 -15.78 15.16
N ARG A 286 18.43 -15.32 14.23
CA ARG A 286 19.82 -15.75 14.10
C ARG A 286 20.73 -14.61 14.55
N LEU A 287 21.28 -14.72 15.75
CA LEU A 287 22.18 -13.73 16.33
C LEU A 287 23.60 -13.94 15.81
N VAL A 288 24.00 -13.09 14.86
CA VAL A 288 25.30 -13.12 14.18
C VAL A 288 26.18 -12.00 14.74
N ARG A 289 27.32 -12.36 15.36
CA ARG A 289 28.25 -11.41 16.00
C ARG A 289 29.45 -11.10 15.14
N SER A 290 29.90 -12.06 14.34
CA SER A 290 31.05 -11.95 13.43
C SER A 290 30.84 -12.80 12.18
N VAL A 291 31.79 -12.71 11.24
CA VAL A 291 31.85 -13.54 10.04
C VAL A 291 31.91 -15.05 10.35
N ASP A 292 32.41 -15.44 11.52
CA ASP A 292 32.49 -16.84 11.95
C ASP A 292 31.10 -17.45 12.18
N ASP A 293 30.10 -16.61 12.46
CA ASP A 293 28.72 -17.03 12.65
C ASP A 293 27.97 -17.23 11.32
N PHE A 294 28.54 -16.84 10.17
CA PHE A 294 27.82 -16.83 8.88
C PHE A 294 27.33 -18.21 8.47
N ALA A 295 28.10 -19.26 8.75
CA ALA A 295 27.72 -20.64 8.42
C ALA A 295 26.48 -21.14 9.20
N ARG A 296 26.08 -20.44 10.27
CA ARG A 296 24.90 -20.79 11.07
C ARG A 296 23.60 -20.24 10.47
N VAL A 297 23.68 -19.26 9.58
CA VAL A 297 22.51 -18.63 8.96
C VAL A 297 21.89 -19.59 7.95
N GLN A 298 20.62 -19.92 8.16
CA GLN A 298 19.85 -20.78 7.27
C GLN A 298 18.86 -19.96 6.43
N PRO A 299 18.45 -20.46 5.25
CA PRO A 299 17.32 -19.89 4.50
C PRO A 299 16.08 -19.75 5.40
N GLY A 300 15.51 -18.56 5.48
CA GLY A 300 14.35 -18.25 6.31
C GLY A 300 14.67 -17.72 7.71
N ASP A 301 15.95 -17.66 8.11
CA ASP A 301 16.35 -17.04 9.39
C ASP A 301 16.09 -15.53 9.39
N VAL A 302 15.78 -14.96 10.55
CA VAL A 302 15.83 -13.51 10.75
C VAL A 302 17.23 -13.12 11.19
N LEU A 303 17.95 -12.39 10.35
CA LEU A 303 19.33 -11.97 10.63
C LEU A 303 19.33 -10.86 11.70
N VAL A 304 19.86 -11.15 12.89
CA VAL A 304 19.98 -10.17 13.99
C VAL A 304 21.46 -9.92 14.28
N CYS A 305 21.89 -8.67 14.17
CA CYS A 305 23.30 -8.29 14.41
C CYS A 305 23.43 -6.88 14.95
N ARG A 306 24.65 -6.49 15.37
CA ARG A 306 24.89 -5.12 15.85
C ARG A 306 24.93 -4.14 14.68
N THR A 307 25.76 -4.44 13.69
CA THR A 307 25.95 -3.66 12.47
C THR A 307 26.28 -4.61 11.33
N THR A 308 26.06 -4.17 10.09
CA THR A 308 26.48 -4.88 8.89
C THR A 308 27.51 -4.09 8.12
N ASP A 309 28.36 -4.78 7.37
CA ASP A 309 29.23 -4.23 6.34
C ASP A 309 29.06 -5.06 5.03
N PRO A 310 29.71 -4.70 3.92
CA PRO A 310 29.54 -5.41 2.64
C PRO A 310 29.82 -6.92 2.67
N ALA A 311 30.60 -7.43 3.62
CA ALA A 311 30.84 -8.88 3.75
C ALA A 311 29.56 -9.65 4.11
N TRP A 312 28.56 -8.97 4.69
CA TRP A 312 27.30 -9.56 5.14
C TRP A 312 26.27 -9.73 4.02
N THR A 313 26.44 -9.04 2.89
CA THR A 313 25.50 -9.02 1.76
C THR A 313 25.07 -10.42 1.28
N PRO A 314 25.92 -11.45 1.23
CA PRO A 314 25.49 -12.80 0.85
C PRO A 314 24.40 -13.38 1.76
N LEU A 315 24.37 -13.02 3.05
CA LEU A 315 23.38 -13.50 4.02
C LEU A 315 21.98 -12.95 3.77
N PHE A 316 21.87 -11.77 3.15
CA PHE A 316 20.58 -11.15 2.86
C PHE A 316 19.78 -11.99 1.86
N ARG A 317 20.44 -12.77 1.00
CA ARG A 317 19.75 -13.71 0.10
C ARG A 317 19.11 -14.89 0.81
N LEU A 318 19.56 -15.20 2.03
CA LEU A 318 19.07 -16.32 2.84
C LEU A 318 18.01 -15.84 3.85
N ALA A 319 18.15 -14.60 4.32
CA ALA A 319 17.34 -14.07 5.41
C ALA A 319 15.87 -13.86 5.01
N ALA A 320 14.97 -14.11 5.95
CA ALA A 320 13.56 -13.71 5.85
C ALA A 320 13.35 -12.24 6.23
N ALA A 321 14.16 -11.71 7.15
CA ALA A 321 14.18 -10.31 7.57
C ALA A 321 15.54 -9.93 8.20
N VAL A 322 15.78 -8.62 8.38
CA VAL A 322 17.03 -8.09 8.93
C VAL A 322 16.78 -7.17 10.11
N VAL A 323 17.53 -7.35 11.19
CA VAL A 323 17.52 -6.52 12.40
C VAL A 323 18.93 -6.08 12.73
N THR A 324 19.14 -4.77 12.87
CA THR A 324 20.42 -4.22 13.35
C THR A 324 20.26 -3.37 14.61
N GLU A 325 21.14 -3.53 15.60
CA GLU A 325 21.14 -2.67 16.78
C GLU A 325 21.53 -1.23 16.46
N SER A 326 22.42 -1.03 15.48
CA SER A 326 22.87 0.29 15.06
C SER A 326 22.56 0.55 13.59
N GLY A 327 22.67 1.82 13.22
CA GLY A 327 22.37 2.30 11.87
C GLY A 327 20.98 2.91 11.76
N GLY A 328 20.88 3.98 10.96
CA GLY A 328 19.59 4.59 10.63
C GLY A 328 19.01 4.04 9.33
N VAL A 329 17.92 4.65 8.87
CA VAL A 329 17.22 4.26 7.62
C VAL A 329 18.09 4.35 6.36
N LEU A 330 19.24 5.02 6.42
CA LEU A 330 20.24 5.13 5.34
C LEU A 330 21.48 4.25 5.57
N SER A 331 21.45 3.37 6.58
CA SER A 331 22.57 2.46 6.87
C SER A 331 22.72 1.40 5.78
N HIS A 332 23.90 0.80 5.69
CA HIS A 332 24.18 -0.32 4.79
C HIS A 332 23.09 -1.41 4.88
N ALA A 333 22.71 -1.81 6.10
CA ALA A 333 21.66 -2.79 6.31
C ALA A 333 20.31 -2.37 5.72
N ALA A 334 19.90 -1.12 5.91
CA ALA A 334 18.63 -0.61 5.40
C ALA A 334 18.64 -0.44 3.87
N ILE A 335 19.77 -0.07 3.27
CA ILE A 335 19.90 0.03 1.81
C ILE A 335 19.81 -1.36 1.18
N VAL A 336 20.64 -2.29 1.64
CA VAL A 336 20.71 -3.65 1.10
C VAL A 336 19.40 -4.40 1.36
N ALA A 337 18.78 -4.27 2.53
CA ALA A 337 17.48 -4.90 2.80
C ALA A 337 16.40 -4.46 1.80
N ARG A 338 16.36 -3.18 1.41
CA ARG A 338 15.41 -2.69 0.40
C ARG A 338 15.71 -3.24 -0.99
N GLU A 339 16.98 -3.31 -1.38
CA GLU A 339 17.38 -3.90 -2.67
C GLU A 339 16.96 -5.36 -2.79
N PHE A 340 17.01 -6.12 -1.68
CA PHE A 340 16.56 -7.51 -1.60
C PHE A 340 15.07 -7.67 -1.26
N GLY A 341 14.32 -6.58 -1.06
CA GLY A 341 12.89 -6.61 -0.73
C GLY A 341 12.57 -7.22 0.64
N LEU A 342 13.51 -7.16 1.59
CA LEU A 342 13.36 -7.75 2.91
C LEU A 342 12.75 -6.75 3.91
N PRO A 343 11.87 -7.22 4.82
CA PRO A 343 11.52 -6.49 6.03
C PRO A 343 12.79 -6.19 6.84
N ALA A 344 12.95 -4.95 7.29
CA ALA A 344 14.07 -4.60 8.13
C ALA A 344 13.75 -3.58 9.21
N VAL A 345 14.37 -3.76 10.38
CA VAL A 345 14.33 -2.82 11.51
C VAL A 345 15.78 -2.50 11.89
N VAL A 346 16.16 -1.23 11.80
CA VAL A 346 17.53 -0.77 12.04
C VAL A 346 17.57 0.19 13.22
N GLY A 347 18.67 0.24 13.96
CA GLY A 347 18.71 1.03 15.20
C GLY A 347 17.81 0.44 16.29
N ALA A 348 17.68 -0.89 16.30
CA ALA A 348 16.92 -1.65 17.29
C ALA A 348 17.77 -1.85 18.55
N ASP A 349 17.87 -0.81 19.39
CA ASP A 349 18.76 -0.80 20.55
C ASP A 349 18.58 -2.04 21.44
N GLN A 350 19.70 -2.70 21.75
CA GLN A 350 19.80 -3.92 22.58
C GLN A 350 19.11 -5.16 21.98
N ALA A 351 18.84 -5.21 20.67
CA ALA A 351 18.21 -6.36 20.04
C ALA A 351 18.96 -7.68 20.29
N MET A 352 20.29 -7.68 20.25
CA MET A 352 21.08 -8.91 20.46
C MET A 352 21.09 -9.38 21.92
N ALA A 353 20.76 -8.51 22.87
CA ALA A 353 20.63 -8.86 24.28
C ALA A 353 19.21 -9.30 24.65
N LYS A 354 18.20 -8.75 23.98
CA LYS A 354 16.78 -9.01 24.27
C LYS A 354 16.22 -10.21 23.51
N LEU A 355 16.76 -10.54 22.35
CA LEU A 355 16.31 -11.64 21.51
C LEU A 355 17.12 -12.90 21.80
N THR A 356 16.47 -14.06 21.76
CA THR A 356 17.10 -15.37 21.98
C THR A 356 17.36 -16.07 20.65
N ASP A 357 18.59 -16.52 20.43
CA ASP A 357 18.99 -17.23 19.20
C ASP A 357 18.12 -18.48 18.97
N GLY A 358 17.74 -18.72 17.72
CA GLY A 358 16.84 -19.80 17.29
C GLY A 358 15.36 -19.60 17.61
N THR A 359 14.99 -18.59 18.40
CA THR A 359 13.58 -18.36 18.76
C THR A 359 12.86 -17.66 17.62
N PRO A 360 11.66 -18.12 17.20
CA PRO A 360 10.88 -17.44 16.19
C PRO A 360 10.55 -16.00 16.62
N ILE A 361 10.82 -15.04 15.73
CA ILE A 361 10.46 -13.64 15.89
C ILE A 361 9.79 -13.14 14.64
N THR A 362 8.85 -12.20 14.79
CA THR A 362 8.22 -11.50 13.68
C THR A 362 8.76 -10.08 13.61
N VAL A 363 9.32 -9.74 12.44
CA VAL A 363 9.84 -8.42 12.12
C VAL A 363 8.83 -7.68 11.27
N ASP A 364 8.40 -6.51 11.73
CA ASP A 364 7.60 -5.57 10.96
C ASP A 364 8.47 -4.39 10.49
N GLY A 365 8.85 -4.45 9.22
CA GLY A 365 9.65 -3.42 8.60
C GLY A 365 8.90 -2.10 8.41
N PHE A 366 7.57 -2.11 8.34
CA PHE A 366 6.76 -0.88 8.26
C PHE A 366 6.72 -0.14 9.59
N ALA A 367 6.44 -0.88 10.67
CA ALA A 367 6.25 -0.32 12.00
C ALA A 367 7.57 -0.12 12.77
N GLY A 368 8.67 -0.75 12.33
CA GLY A 368 9.92 -0.71 13.07
C GLY A 368 9.88 -1.59 14.34
N THR A 369 9.10 -2.68 14.36
CA THR A 369 8.85 -3.46 15.57
C THR A 369 9.23 -4.94 15.43
N ILE A 370 9.68 -5.53 16.53
CA ILE A 370 10.02 -6.95 16.64
C ILE A 370 9.15 -7.56 17.75
N THR A 371 8.48 -8.65 17.44
CA THR A 371 7.56 -9.37 18.35
C THR A 371 7.90 -10.86 18.40
N GLU A 372 7.40 -11.58 19.40
CA GLU A 372 7.49 -13.04 19.42
C GLU A 372 6.80 -13.63 18.18
N GLY A 373 7.47 -14.57 17.50
CA GLY A 373 6.92 -15.25 16.35
C GLY A 373 6.02 -16.41 16.79
N SER A 374 4.79 -16.44 16.30
CA SER A 374 3.92 -17.62 16.40
C SER A 374 4.13 -18.53 15.18
N HIS A 375 4.27 -19.83 15.44
CA HIS A 375 4.39 -20.89 14.43
C HIS A 375 3.19 -20.96 13.49
#